data_AF-A0A2V9PNT3-F1
#
_entry.id   AF-A0A2V9PNT3-F1
#
_cell.length_a   1.000
_cell.length_b   1.000
_cell.length_c   1.000
_cell.angle_alpha   90.00
_cell.angle_beta   90.00
_cell.angle_gamma   90.00
#
_symmetry.space_group_name_H-M   'P 1'
#
loop_
_entity.id
_entity.type
_entity.pdbx_description
1 polymer ?
#
loop_
_entity_poly.entity_id
_entity_poly.type
_entity_poly.pdbx_seq_one_letter_code
_entity_poly.pdbx_strand_id
1 'polypeptide(L)'
;MEHRTILIISDNPDFGSAITSRWQTERNSPTFLLGDTRLQPDSFDLAIIGATNASVFDLVQSFARPVIHVSRVNGHASKLSSVIHVPEIDGWPDLVITLAKQILEREKIVSDFAQLSEARSQLEREASLGRYMLEMRHNLNNALTSILGNSELMLMDDHSLPSSLRLQLETIRNMGMRMNEILQRFSSLQKEMQLVEQQSWNKAGKSMAAGV
;
A
#
# COMPACT_ATOMS: atom_id res chain seq x y z
N MET A 1 16.52 -3.42 7.05
CA MET A 1 16.60 -2.45 5.95
C MET A 1 16.84 -3.28 4.70
N GLU A 2 15.93 -3.23 3.73
CA GLU A 2 16.13 -3.93 2.45
C GLU A 2 17.36 -3.33 1.76
N HIS A 3 18.36 -4.18 1.50
CA HIS A 3 19.51 -3.77 0.72
C HIS A 3 19.10 -3.80 -0.75
N ARG A 4 19.04 -2.61 -1.37
CA ARG A 4 18.78 -2.49 -2.80
C ARG A 4 19.86 -3.26 -3.57
N THR A 5 19.47 -3.98 -4.61
CA THR A 5 20.37 -4.83 -5.38
C THR A 5 20.55 -4.25 -6.79
N ILE A 6 21.79 -3.95 -7.16
CA ILE A 6 22.15 -3.42 -8.49
C ILE A 6 22.92 -4.49 -9.25
N LEU A 7 22.41 -4.85 -10.42
CA LEU A 7 23.09 -5.71 -11.38
C LEU A 7 24.02 -4.89 -12.28
N ILE A 8 25.29 -5.24 -12.37
CA ILE A 8 26.26 -4.64 -13.29
C ILE A 8 26.65 -5.66 -14.35
N ILE A 9 26.47 -5.31 -15.63
CA ILE A 9 26.86 -6.11 -16.80
C ILE A 9 27.80 -5.29 -17.67
N SER A 10 29.03 -5.73 -17.87
CA SER A 10 29.94 -5.15 -18.85
C SER A 10 31.05 -6.11 -19.22
N ASP A 11 31.51 -6.05 -20.46
CA ASP A 11 32.72 -6.75 -20.92
C ASP A 11 34.01 -6.07 -20.41
N ASN A 12 33.92 -4.85 -19.89
CA ASN A 12 35.05 -4.10 -19.34
C ASN A 12 35.12 -4.25 -17.80
N PRO A 13 36.17 -4.86 -17.23
CA PRO A 13 36.31 -5.00 -15.78
C PRO A 13 36.45 -3.67 -15.04
N ASP A 14 37.02 -2.64 -15.69
CA ASP A 14 37.20 -1.32 -15.09
C ASP A 14 35.86 -0.59 -14.87
N PHE A 15 34.84 -0.95 -15.66
CA PHE A 15 33.51 -0.34 -15.59
C PHE A 15 32.82 -0.61 -14.24
N GLY A 16 32.77 -1.88 -13.83
CA GLY A 16 32.16 -2.27 -12.55
C GLY A 16 32.95 -1.73 -11.36
N SER A 17 34.28 -1.70 -11.45
CA SER A 17 35.15 -1.11 -10.44
C SER A 17 34.91 0.39 -10.27
N ALA A 18 34.76 1.14 -11.37
CA ALA A 18 34.47 2.57 -11.34
C ALA A 18 33.13 2.89 -10.64
N ILE A 19 32.07 2.13 -10.94
CA ILE A 19 30.75 2.31 -10.31
C ILE A 19 30.81 1.98 -8.82
N THR A 20 31.34 0.80 -8.49
CA THR A 20 31.39 0.34 -7.09
C THR A 20 32.25 1.24 -6.22
N SER A 21 33.44 1.63 -6.69
CA SER A 21 34.35 2.54 -5.97
C SER A 21 33.71 3.91 -5.74
N ARG A 22 33.03 4.45 -6.74
CA ARG A 22 32.35 5.75 -6.59
C ARG A 22 31.13 5.64 -5.67
N TRP A 23 30.43 4.51 -5.64
CA TRP A 23 29.31 4.31 -4.73
C TRP A 23 29.74 4.10 -3.27
N GLN A 24 30.95 3.57 -3.02
CA GLN A 24 31.48 3.42 -1.67
C GLN A 24 31.68 4.76 -0.93
N THR A 25 31.79 5.88 -1.65
CA THR A 25 31.86 7.21 -1.04
C THR A 25 30.49 7.72 -0.58
N GLU A 26 29.41 7.01 -0.93
CA GLU A 26 28.03 7.33 -0.54
C GLU A 26 27.64 6.66 0.78
N ARG A 27 26.79 7.32 1.57
CA ARG A 27 26.34 6.77 2.87
C ARG A 27 25.57 5.45 2.76
N ASN A 28 24.84 5.26 1.65
CA ASN A 28 23.98 4.10 1.44
C ASN A 28 24.45 3.33 0.20
N SER A 29 25.21 2.27 0.44
CA SER A 29 25.71 1.39 -0.62
C SER A 29 24.74 0.21 -0.86
N PRO A 30 24.31 -0.03 -2.10
CA PRO A 30 23.51 -1.18 -2.47
C PRO A 30 24.37 -2.45 -2.52
N THR A 31 23.72 -3.60 -2.54
CA THR A 31 24.37 -4.86 -2.89
C THR A 31 24.61 -4.89 -4.39
N PHE A 32 25.83 -5.16 -4.82
CA PHE A 32 26.17 -5.28 -6.22
C PHE A 32 26.21 -6.75 -6.64
N LEU A 33 25.51 -7.08 -7.71
CA LEU A 33 25.65 -8.34 -8.43
C LEU A 33 26.46 -8.06 -9.69
N LEU A 34 27.68 -8.58 -9.75
CA LEU A 34 28.45 -8.64 -11.00
C LEU A 34 28.05 -9.95 -11.68
N GLY A 35 27.48 -9.88 -12.88
CA GLY A 35 26.94 -11.06 -13.51
C GLY A 35 26.87 -10.97 -15.02
N ASP A 36 26.54 -12.12 -15.61
CA ASP A 36 26.18 -12.28 -17.00
C ASP A 36 24.65 -12.25 -17.17
N THR A 37 24.21 -12.37 -18.42
CA THR A 37 22.81 -12.41 -18.83
C THR A 37 22.01 -13.62 -18.33
N ARG A 38 22.55 -14.46 -17.44
CA ARG A 38 21.85 -15.66 -16.92
C ARG A 38 21.09 -15.41 -15.62
N LEU A 39 21.14 -14.19 -15.09
CA LEU A 39 20.45 -13.82 -13.86
C LEU A 39 18.94 -13.68 -14.05
N GLN A 40 18.19 -14.06 -13.02
CA GLN A 40 16.73 -13.95 -13.02
C GLN A 40 16.32 -12.46 -12.97
N PRO A 41 15.34 -12.01 -13.79
CA PRO A 41 14.91 -10.61 -13.85
C PRO A 41 14.42 -10.02 -12.51
N ASP A 42 13.99 -10.87 -11.57
CA ASP A 42 13.44 -10.46 -10.27
C ASP A 42 14.49 -10.38 -9.15
N SER A 43 15.76 -10.70 -9.45
CA SER A 43 16.83 -10.74 -8.44
C SER A 43 17.50 -9.38 -8.16
N PHE A 44 17.11 -8.33 -8.88
CA PHE A 44 17.69 -7.00 -8.77
C PHE A 44 16.64 -5.90 -8.92
N ASP A 45 16.96 -4.70 -8.41
CA ASP A 45 16.10 -3.53 -8.46
C ASP A 45 16.44 -2.60 -9.63
N LEU A 46 17.70 -2.62 -10.08
CA LEU A 46 18.22 -1.82 -11.18
C LEU A 46 19.36 -2.55 -11.89
N ALA A 47 19.40 -2.50 -13.22
CA ALA A 47 20.54 -2.96 -14.00
C ALA A 47 21.35 -1.77 -14.55
N ILE A 48 22.68 -1.87 -14.50
CA ILE A 48 23.62 -0.93 -15.12
C ILE A 48 24.48 -1.70 -16.11
N ILE A 49 24.44 -1.29 -17.37
CA ILE A 49 25.04 -1.99 -18.49
C ILE A 49 26.11 -1.09 -19.11
N GLY A 50 27.34 -1.57 -19.19
CA GLY A 50 28.43 -0.89 -19.90
C GLY A 50 28.56 -1.39 -21.33
N ALA A 51 29.75 -1.22 -21.93
CA ALA A 51 30.06 -1.82 -23.23
C ALA A 51 29.85 -3.34 -23.17
N THR A 52 28.98 -3.85 -24.04
CA THR A 52 28.60 -5.26 -24.14
C THR A 52 28.12 -5.61 -25.56
N ASN A 53 27.97 -6.90 -25.84
CA ASN A 53 27.43 -7.39 -27.11
C ASN A 53 25.92 -7.08 -27.28
N ALA A 54 25.44 -7.14 -28.53
CA ALA A 54 24.05 -6.84 -28.87
C ALA A 54 23.02 -7.79 -28.19
N SER A 55 23.41 -9.04 -27.92
CA SER A 55 22.50 -10.05 -27.35
C SER A 55 22.05 -9.75 -25.92
N VAL A 56 22.81 -8.93 -25.17
CA VAL A 56 22.40 -8.47 -23.84
C VAL A 56 21.17 -7.55 -23.92
N PHE A 57 21.06 -6.73 -24.96
CA PHE A 57 19.93 -5.81 -25.11
C PHE A 57 18.63 -6.52 -25.42
N ASP A 58 18.67 -7.64 -26.13
CA ASP A 58 17.49 -8.47 -26.39
C ASP A 58 16.95 -9.09 -25.09
N LEU A 59 17.84 -9.48 -24.17
CA LEU A 59 17.42 -9.96 -22.85
C LEU A 59 16.85 -8.84 -21.99
N VAL A 60 17.50 -7.68 -21.99
CA VAL A 60 17.11 -6.52 -21.18
C VAL A 60 15.72 -6.01 -21.53
N GLN A 61 15.29 -6.19 -22.78
CA GLN A 61 13.91 -5.90 -23.19
C GLN A 61 12.86 -6.72 -22.42
N SER A 62 13.22 -7.91 -21.95
CA SER A 62 12.33 -8.75 -21.14
C SER A 62 12.28 -8.33 -19.67
N PHE A 63 13.16 -7.45 -19.22
CA PHE A 63 13.19 -7.01 -17.83
C PHE A 63 12.06 -6.03 -17.56
N ALA A 64 11.29 -6.30 -16.50
CA ALA A 64 10.33 -5.36 -15.93
C ALA A 64 11.01 -4.29 -15.04
N ARG A 65 12.33 -4.37 -14.88
CA ARG A 65 13.14 -3.50 -14.02
C ARG A 65 13.81 -2.39 -14.83
N PRO A 66 14.03 -1.21 -14.22
CA PRO A 66 14.72 -0.12 -14.88
C PRO A 66 16.16 -0.50 -15.22
N VAL A 67 16.65 -0.01 -16.36
CA VAL A 67 18.00 -0.27 -16.85
C VAL A 67 18.69 1.03 -17.24
N ILE A 68 19.93 1.21 -16.80
CA ILE A 68 20.83 2.28 -17.27
C ILE A 68 21.85 1.64 -18.22
N HIS A 69 21.98 2.18 -19.41
CA HIS A 69 23.01 1.77 -20.37
C HIS A 69 24.02 2.90 -20.57
N VAL A 70 25.31 2.58 -20.42
CA VAL A 70 26.44 3.50 -20.52
C VAL A 70 27.29 3.14 -21.74
N SER A 71 27.50 4.08 -22.66
CA SER A 71 28.26 3.81 -23.90
C SER A 71 29.05 5.01 -24.43
N ARG A 72 30.21 4.75 -25.05
CA ARG A 72 31.13 5.77 -25.63
C ARG A 72 30.67 6.35 -26.96
N VAL A 73 29.96 5.55 -27.73
CA VAL A 73 29.43 5.91 -29.05
C VAL A 73 27.93 6.03 -28.91
N ASN A 74 27.28 6.93 -29.65
CA ASN A 74 25.83 6.95 -29.85
C ASN A 74 25.36 5.67 -30.60
N GLY A 75 25.74 4.50 -30.09
CA GLY A 75 25.57 3.19 -30.67
C GLY A 75 24.12 2.78 -30.50
N HIS A 76 23.43 2.72 -31.64
CA HIS A 76 22.07 2.21 -31.83
C HIS A 76 21.16 2.45 -30.61
N ALA A 77 20.66 3.68 -30.51
CA ALA A 77 19.49 4.00 -29.72
C ALA A 77 18.31 3.15 -30.21
N SER A 78 18.19 1.92 -29.72
CA SER A 78 16.88 1.27 -29.72
C SER A 78 16.04 2.12 -28.76
N LYS A 79 14.94 2.67 -29.28
CA LYS A 79 13.96 3.46 -28.52
C LYS A 79 13.21 2.55 -27.55
N LEU A 80 13.91 1.93 -26.62
CA LEU A 80 13.32 1.13 -25.57
C LEU A 80 12.92 2.08 -24.45
N SER A 81 11.61 2.16 -24.19
CA SER A 81 11.03 3.09 -23.21
C SER A 81 11.49 2.84 -21.76
N SER A 82 12.05 1.66 -21.48
CA SER A 82 12.53 1.24 -20.15
C SER A 82 14.04 1.41 -19.93
N VAL A 83 14.81 1.78 -20.97
CA VAL A 83 16.28 1.91 -20.89
C VAL A 83 16.69 3.37 -20.92
N ILE A 84 17.44 3.79 -19.90
CA ILE A 84 18.01 5.14 -19.79
C ILE A 84 19.43 5.10 -20.31
N HIS A 85 19.70 5.87 -21.36
CA HIS A 85 21.02 5.94 -21.98
C HIS A 85 21.85 7.08 -21.38
N VAL A 86 23.07 6.76 -20.99
CA VAL A 86 24.05 7.69 -20.44
C VAL A 86 25.32 7.63 -21.29
N PRO A 87 25.85 8.76 -21.77
CA PRO A 87 27.10 8.75 -22.51
C PRO A 87 28.29 8.52 -21.55
N GLU A 88 29.25 7.69 -21.96
CA GLU A 88 30.51 7.46 -21.23
C GLU A 88 31.48 8.63 -21.47
N ILE A 89 31.15 9.80 -20.90
CA ILE A 89 31.97 11.01 -20.89
C ILE A 89 32.72 11.16 -19.56
N ASP A 90 33.61 12.15 -19.46
CA ASP A 90 34.27 12.46 -18.19
C ASP A 90 33.23 12.70 -17.07
N GLY A 91 33.41 12.02 -15.94
CA GLY A 91 32.47 12.06 -14.81
C GLY A 91 31.21 11.21 -14.98
N TRP A 92 31.13 10.32 -15.98
CA TRP A 92 30.00 9.41 -16.15
C TRP A 92 29.62 8.60 -14.89
N PRO A 93 30.55 8.14 -14.00
CA PRO A 93 30.16 7.40 -12.81
C PRO A 93 29.29 8.22 -11.86
N ASP A 94 29.57 9.52 -11.70
CA ASP A 94 28.76 10.43 -10.88
C ASP A 94 27.34 10.57 -11.43
N LEU A 95 27.20 10.71 -12.75
CA LEU A 95 25.92 10.81 -13.42
C LEU A 95 25.10 9.53 -13.27
N VAL A 96 25.72 8.37 -13.51
CA VAL A 96 25.07 7.05 -13.36
C VAL A 96 24.59 6.85 -11.93
N ILE A 97 25.39 7.18 -10.92
CA ILE A 97 25.02 7.00 -9.52
C ILE A 97 23.88 7.94 -9.13
N THR A 98 23.92 9.18 -9.59
CA THR A 98 22.83 10.15 -9.36
C THR A 98 21.52 9.66 -9.97
N LEU A 99 21.55 9.19 -11.22
CA LEU A 99 20.38 8.63 -11.90
C LEU A 99 19.88 7.36 -11.21
N ALA A 100 20.78 6.45 -10.87
CA ALA A 100 20.45 5.19 -10.23
C ALA A 100 19.77 5.41 -8.88
N LYS A 101 20.26 6.36 -8.05
CA LYS A 101 19.59 6.75 -6.81
C LYS A 101 18.18 7.27 -7.05
N GLN A 102 18.01 8.17 -8.03
CA GLN A 102 16.71 8.77 -8.34
C GLN A 102 15.70 7.72 -8.83
N ILE A 103 16.15 6.78 -9.67
CA ILE A 103 15.33 5.67 -10.16
C ILE A 103 14.91 4.79 -8.98
N LEU A 104 15.85 4.35 -8.16
CA LEU A 104 15.56 3.46 -7.03
C LEU A 104 14.67 4.12 -5.98
N GLU A 105 14.81 5.43 -5.77
CA GLU A 105 13.92 6.22 -4.92
C GLU A 105 12.52 6.33 -5.52
N ARG A 106 12.42 6.61 -6.83
CA ARG A 106 11.13 6.65 -7.54
C ARG A 106 10.40 5.32 -7.49
N GLU A 107 11.09 4.21 -7.75
CA GLU A 107 10.50 2.86 -7.69
C GLU A 107 9.95 2.55 -6.30
N LYS A 108 10.71 2.93 -5.26
CA LYS A 108 10.24 2.79 -3.88
C LYS A 108 8.98 3.62 -3.63
N ILE A 109 8.98 4.90 -4.01
CA ILE A 109 7.82 5.78 -3.81
C ILE A 109 6.58 5.22 -4.53
N VAL A 110 6.75 4.71 -5.75
CA VAL A 110 5.65 4.12 -6.52
C VAL A 110 5.13 2.85 -5.85
N SER A 111 6.01 1.98 -5.37
CA SER A 111 5.63 0.76 -4.64
C SER A 111 4.91 1.07 -3.34
N ASP A 112 5.48 1.97 -2.51
CA ASP A 112 4.89 2.43 -1.26
C ASP A 112 3.52 3.08 -1.52
N PHE A 113 3.41 3.88 -2.57
CA PHE A 113 2.14 4.50 -2.98
C PHE A 113 1.10 3.44 -3.37
N ALA A 114 1.48 2.43 -4.15
CA ALA A 114 0.55 1.36 -4.54
C ALA A 114 0.03 0.60 -3.31
N GLN A 115 0.91 0.24 -2.37
CA GLN A 115 0.53 -0.43 -1.13
C GLN A 115 -0.39 0.42 -0.26
N LEU A 116 -0.05 1.71 -0.08
CA LEU A 116 -0.86 2.64 0.68
C LEU A 116 -2.22 2.90 0.03
N SER A 117 -2.26 2.97 -1.30
CA SER A 117 -3.49 3.13 -2.07
C SER A 117 -4.42 1.92 -1.88
N GLU A 118 -3.87 0.70 -1.92
CA GLU A 118 -4.64 -0.52 -1.67
C GLU A 118 -5.18 -0.58 -0.24
N ALA A 119 -4.32 -0.33 0.76
CA ALA A 119 -4.72 -0.28 2.16
C ALA A 119 -5.80 0.78 2.40
N ARG A 120 -5.65 1.96 1.79
CA ARG A 120 -6.65 3.03 1.84
C ARG A 120 -7.98 2.59 1.23
N SER A 121 -7.96 1.94 0.06
CA SER A 121 -9.17 1.44 -0.59
C SER A 121 -9.93 0.46 0.33
N GLN A 122 -9.22 -0.40 1.05
CA GLN A 122 -9.83 -1.28 2.05
C GLN A 122 -10.48 -0.49 3.19
N LEU A 123 -9.77 0.47 3.79
CA LEU A 123 -10.30 1.29 4.88
C LEU A 123 -11.51 2.13 4.43
N GLU A 124 -11.51 2.63 3.19
CA GLU A 124 -12.64 3.37 2.62
C GLU A 124 -13.89 2.48 2.49
N ARG A 125 -13.74 1.20 2.11
CA ARG A 125 -14.84 0.23 2.07
C ARG A 125 -15.41 -0.03 3.46
N GLU A 126 -14.55 -0.27 4.45
CA GLU A 126 -14.96 -0.49 5.85
C GLU A 126 -15.67 0.74 6.43
N ALA A 127 -15.13 1.94 6.17
CA ALA A 127 -15.77 3.20 6.57
C ALA A 127 -17.13 3.40 5.89
N SER A 128 -17.27 2.99 4.62
CA SER A 128 -18.55 3.04 3.89
C SER A 128 -19.60 2.13 4.53
N LEU A 129 -19.21 0.90 4.89
CA LEU A 129 -20.08 -0.02 5.62
C LEU A 129 -20.52 0.57 6.96
N GLY A 130 -19.58 1.16 7.72
CA GLY A 130 -19.89 1.83 8.99
C GLY A 130 -20.89 2.97 8.82
N ARG A 131 -20.71 3.83 7.81
CA ARG A 131 -21.67 4.90 7.49
C ARG A 131 -23.06 4.35 7.15
N TYR A 132 -23.11 3.32 6.31
CA TYR A 132 -24.37 2.68 5.94
C TYR A 132 -25.09 2.07 7.15
N MET A 133 -24.36 1.41 8.07
CA MET A 133 -24.94 0.89 9.31
C MET A 133 -25.55 1.99 10.18
N LEU A 134 -24.89 3.15 10.27
CA LEU A 134 -25.40 4.30 11.02
C LEU A 134 -26.63 4.93 10.35
N GLU A 135 -26.67 4.97 9.03
CA GLU A 135 -27.83 5.42 8.25
C GLU A 135 -29.02 4.48 8.46
N MET A 136 -28.79 3.17 8.41
CA MET A 136 -29.81 2.14 8.60
C MET A 136 -30.35 2.03 10.04
N ARG A 137 -29.69 2.66 11.02
CA ARG A 137 -30.04 2.58 12.44
C ARG A 137 -31.51 2.89 12.73
N HIS A 138 -32.05 3.96 12.15
CA HIS A 138 -33.44 4.34 12.38
C HIS A 138 -34.41 3.26 11.89
N ASN A 139 -34.17 2.73 10.69
CA ASN A 139 -35.00 1.68 10.09
C ASN A 139 -34.93 0.39 10.91
N LEU A 140 -33.72 0.00 11.37
CA LEU A 140 -33.54 -1.16 12.23
C LEU A 140 -34.24 -0.98 13.58
N ASN A 141 -34.13 0.19 14.21
CA ASN A 141 -34.84 0.48 15.47
C ASN A 141 -36.36 0.42 15.31
N ASN A 142 -36.90 0.87 14.18
CA ASN A 142 -38.34 0.79 13.92
C ASN A 142 -38.79 -0.67 13.75
N ALA A 143 -38.03 -1.47 13.01
CA ALA A 143 -38.32 -2.91 12.86
C ALA A 143 -38.24 -3.64 14.21
N LEU A 144 -37.22 -3.35 15.01
CA LEU A 144 -37.05 -3.95 16.35
C LEU A 144 -38.15 -3.54 17.31
N THR A 145 -38.54 -2.26 17.33
CA THR A 145 -39.67 -1.77 18.14
C THR A 145 -40.95 -2.52 17.81
N SER A 146 -41.20 -2.77 16.52
CA SER A 146 -42.36 -3.56 16.08
C SER A 146 -42.26 -5.02 16.53
N ILE A 147 -41.12 -5.69 16.33
CA ILE A 147 -40.92 -7.09 16.74
C ILE A 147 -41.11 -7.25 18.25
N LEU A 148 -40.48 -6.37 19.04
CA LEU A 148 -40.57 -6.39 20.49
C LEU A 148 -42.00 -6.12 20.95
N GLY A 149 -42.62 -5.04 20.47
CA GLY A 149 -43.98 -4.68 20.86
C GLY A 149 -44.99 -5.78 20.52
N ASN A 150 -44.92 -6.38 19.33
CA ASN A 150 -45.80 -7.50 18.98
C ASN A 150 -45.55 -8.74 19.86
N SER A 151 -44.29 -9.07 20.14
CA SER A 151 -43.96 -10.20 21.02
C SER A 151 -44.46 -9.98 22.45
N GLU A 152 -44.39 -8.75 22.95
CA GLU A 152 -44.89 -8.38 24.28
C GLU A 152 -46.41 -8.43 24.35
N LEU A 153 -47.10 -7.87 23.35
CA LEU A 153 -48.57 -7.94 23.27
C LEU A 153 -49.07 -9.39 23.20
N MET A 154 -48.43 -10.25 22.40
CA MET A 154 -48.79 -11.67 22.33
C MET A 154 -48.52 -12.40 23.64
N LEU A 155 -47.43 -12.07 24.36
CA LEU A 155 -47.14 -12.65 25.66
C LEU A 155 -48.09 -12.17 26.77
N MET A 156 -48.69 -10.98 26.62
CA MET A 156 -49.71 -10.44 27.51
C MET A 156 -51.10 -11.07 27.29
N ASP A 157 -51.37 -11.57 26.08
CA ASP A 157 -52.66 -12.16 25.74
C ASP A 157 -52.79 -13.55 26.39
N ASP A 158 -53.64 -13.65 27.42
CA ASP A 158 -53.70 -14.79 28.36
C ASP A 158 -54.59 -15.96 27.85
N HIS A 159 -55.03 -15.91 26.59
CA HIS A 159 -55.78 -17.00 25.97
C HIS A 159 -54.86 -18.18 25.61
N SER A 160 -54.53 -18.98 26.63
CA SER A 160 -53.87 -20.30 26.58
C SER A 160 -52.90 -20.52 25.41
N LEU A 161 -51.93 -19.63 25.23
CA LEU A 161 -50.82 -19.90 24.31
C LEU A 161 -50.16 -21.22 24.72
N PRO A 162 -49.97 -22.18 23.80
CA PRO A 162 -49.21 -23.39 24.09
C PRO A 162 -47.85 -23.04 24.68
N SER A 163 -47.40 -23.80 25.68
CA SER A 163 -46.14 -23.53 26.39
C SER A 163 -44.92 -23.42 25.46
N SER A 164 -44.91 -24.22 24.38
CA SER A 164 -43.88 -24.17 23.34
C SER A 164 -43.87 -22.84 22.57
N LEU A 165 -45.04 -22.30 22.23
CA LEU A 165 -45.18 -21.03 21.52
C LEU A 165 -44.82 -19.84 22.42
N ARG A 166 -45.19 -19.91 23.71
CA ARG A 166 -44.76 -18.93 24.71
C ARG A 166 -43.23 -18.87 24.82
N LEU A 167 -42.55 -20.02 24.90
CA LEU A 167 -41.08 -20.09 24.94
C LEU A 167 -40.43 -19.50 23.67
N GLN A 168 -41.03 -19.73 22.50
CA GLN A 168 -40.56 -19.14 21.24
C GLN A 168 -40.71 -17.60 21.23
N LEU A 169 -41.85 -17.08 21.69
CA LEU A 169 -42.08 -15.63 21.82
C LEU A 169 -41.10 -14.97 22.80
N GLU A 170 -40.81 -15.62 23.93
CA GLU A 170 -39.78 -15.14 24.87
C GLU A 170 -38.40 -15.12 24.22
N THR A 171 -38.07 -16.14 23.41
CA THR A 171 -36.80 -16.18 22.67
C THR A 171 -36.70 -15.04 21.65
N ILE A 172 -37.78 -14.79 20.89
CA ILE A 172 -37.84 -13.67 19.93
C ILE A 172 -37.67 -12.33 20.65
N ARG A 173 -38.37 -12.12 21.78
CA ARG A 173 -38.24 -10.91 22.60
C ARG A 173 -36.81 -10.73 23.08
N ASN A 174 -36.20 -11.77 23.64
CA ASN A 174 -34.83 -11.71 24.15
C ASN A 174 -33.81 -11.42 23.04
N MET A 175 -33.96 -12.02 21.86
CA MET A 175 -33.10 -11.73 20.70
C MET A 175 -33.32 -10.31 20.16
N GLY A 176 -34.56 -9.81 20.17
CA GLY A 176 -34.89 -8.43 19.84
C GLY A 176 -34.20 -7.42 20.76
N MET A 177 -34.24 -7.67 22.08
CA MET A 177 -33.55 -6.83 23.07
C MET A 177 -32.03 -6.85 22.86
N ARG A 178 -31.45 -8.03 22.62
CA ARG A 178 -30.02 -8.17 22.32
C ARG A 178 -29.60 -7.39 21.07
N MET A 179 -30.43 -7.40 20.02
CA MET A 179 -30.18 -6.59 18.82
C MET A 179 -30.22 -5.09 19.11
N ASN A 180 -31.16 -4.63 19.95
CA ASN A 180 -31.24 -3.23 20.37
C ASN A 180 -29.96 -2.79 21.12
N GLU A 181 -29.45 -3.63 22.04
CA GLU A 181 -28.19 -3.35 22.73
C GLU A 181 -27.00 -3.23 21.77
N ILE A 182 -26.92 -4.09 20.75
CA ILE A 182 -25.86 -4.05 19.73
C ILE A 182 -25.91 -2.72 18.95
N LEU A 183 -27.10 -2.27 18.54
CA LEU A 183 -27.27 -0.99 17.83
C LEU A 183 -26.91 0.22 18.71
N GLN A 184 -27.23 0.14 20.01
CA GLN A 184 -26.81 1.16 20.97
C GLN A 184 -25.28 1.22 21.10
N ARG A 185 -24.59 0.08 21.15
CA ARG A 185 -23.13 0.03 21.16
C ARG A 185 -22.51 0.68 19.92
N PHE A 186 -23.06 0.44 18.73
CA PHE A 186 -22.59 1.13 17.52
C PHE A 186 -22.75 2.65 17.60
N SER A 187 -23.86 3.13 18.19
CA SER A 187 -24.10 4.56 18.38
C SER A 187 -23.15 5.18 19.42
N SER A 188 -22.81 4.45 20.48
CA SER A 188 -21.82 4.90 21.47
C SER A 188 -20.42 4.98 20.85
N LEU A 189 -20.03 3.96 20.09
CA LEU A 189 -18.74 3.93 19.38
C LEU A 189 -18.63 5.09 18.38
N GLN A 190 -19.70 5.40 17.65
CA GLN A 190 -19.74 6.58 16.77
C GLN A 190 -19.42 7.88 17.54
N LYS A 191 -20.04 8.08 18.70
CA LYS A 191 -19.81 9.30 19.52
C LYS A 191 -18.37 9.36 20.03
N GLU A 192 -17.83 8.23 20.49
CA GLU A 192 -16.44 8.14 20.95
C GLU A 192 -15.47 8.53 19.83
N MET A 193 -15.68 8.00 18.61
CA MET A 193 -14.86 8.35 17.45
C MET A 193 -14.90 9.85 17.13
N GLN A 194 -16.08 10.47 17.16
CA GLN A 194 -16.23 11.91 16.93
C GLN A 194 -15.51 12.76 17.98
N LEU A 195 -15.51 12.33 19.24
CA LEU A 195 -14.78 13.00 20.31
C LEU A 195 -13.27 12.88 20.14
N VAL A 196 -12.77 11.70 19.78
CA VAL A 196 -11.34 11.46 19.49
C VAL A 196 -10.89 12.35 18.32
N GLU A 197 -11.69 12.43 17.27
CA GLU A 197 -11.44 13.31 16.14
C GLU A 197 -11.38 14.77 16.60
N GLN A 198 -12.40 15.28 17.30
CA GLN A 198 -12.41 16.67 17.76
C GLN A 198 -11.22 17.02 18.67
N GLN A 199 -10.77 16.08 19.50
CA GLN A 199 -9.59 16.25 20.34
C GLN A 199 -8.29 16.33 19.51
N SER A 200 -8.18 15.57 18.42
CA SER A 200 -7.00 15.60 17.55
C SER A 200 -6.90 16.95 16.83
N TRP A 201 -8.01 17.47 16.29
CA TRP A 201 -8.09 18.81 15.69
C TRP A 201 -7.68 19.91 16.67
N ASN A 202 -8.17 19.85 17.91
CA ASN A 202 -7.83 20.82 18.94
C ASN A 202 -6.35 20.78 19.35
N LYS A 203 -5.73 19.59 19.38
CA LYS A 203 -4.29 19.43 19.66
C LYS A 203 -3.44 19.97 18.49
N ALA A 204 -3.81 19.66 17.25
CA ALA A 204 -3.12 20.15 16.06
C ALA A 204 -3.17 21.69 15.97
N GLY A 205 -4.34 22.30 16.21
CA GLY A 205 -4.49 23.75 16.24
C GLY A 205 -3.64 24.44 17.31
N LYS A 206 -3.55 23.86 18.52
CA LYS A 206 -2.69 24.37 19.60
C LYS A 206 -1.20 24.24 19.28
N SER A 207 -0.79 23.15 18.63
CA SER A 207 0.61 22.97 18.21
C SER A 207 1.04 23.96 17.13
N MET A 208 0.14 24.31 16.20
CA MET A 208 0.42 25.35 15.21
C MET A 208 0.47 26.76 15.82
N ALA A 209 -0.35 27.04 16.83
CA ALA A 209 -0.35 28.32 17.54
C ALA A 209 0.85 28.50 18.49
N ALA A 210 1.49 27.41 18.94
CA ALA A 210 2.67 27.44 19.82
C ALA A 210 4.01 27.41 19.05
N GLY A 211 3.98 27.30 17.71
CA GLY A 211 5.15 27.26 16.84
C GLY A 211 5.47 28.58 16.13
N VAL A 212 4.85 29.70 16.56
CA VAL A 212 5.12 31.08 16.12
C VAL A 212 5.65 31.88 17.31
#